data_AF-A2WPY8-F1
#
_entry.id   AF-A2WPY8-F1
#
_cell.length_a   1.000
_cell.length_b   1.000
_cell.length_c   1.000
_cell.angle_alpha   90.00
_cell.angle_beta   90.00
_cell.angle_gamma   90.00
#
_symmetry.space_group_name_H-M   'P 1'
#
loop_
_entity.id
_entity.type
_entity.pdbx_description
1 polymer ?
#
loop_
_entity_poly.entity_id
_entity_poly.type
_entity_poly.pdbx_seq_one_letter_code
_entity_poly.pdbx_strand_id
1 'polypeptide(L)'
;MQMEVTSISVDEGLVYLDRVDENTTAQYFTDYEVDRLLENIFMDDTDFNLSKVYGVWKWSVSNISCETAKNNSAYACISDHSECVPVTQSNVYFGYRCKCSLGYEGNPYTRPGCTDIDECSRPNFCKGKCQNTEGNYSCIGCPYGTYFDPVETKCIPTQPHERRHNIVMGILHQTVHFVPVKFDSTTLISCV
;
A
#
# COMPACT_ATOMS: atom_id res chain seq x y z
N MET A 1 -22.15 -24.11 -19.58
CA MET A 1 -21.32 -23.55 -18.50
C MET A 1 -21.75 -22.11 -18.29
N GLN A 2 -22.26 -21.76 -17.13
CA GLN A 2 -22.65 -20.39 -16.78
C GLN A 2 -21.69 -19.86 -15.72
N MET A 3 -21.17 -18.65 -15.93
CA MET A 3 -20.26 -17.97 -15.02
C MET A 3 -20.93 -16.70 -14.50
N GLU A 4 -20.75 -16.39 -13.24
CA GLU A 4 -21.25 -15.19 -12.58
C GLU A 4 -20.09 -14.34 -12.09
N VAL A 5 -20.22 -13.02 -12.23
CA VAL A 5 -19.26 -12.07 -11.68
C VAL A 5 -19.55 -11.90 -10.19
N THR A 6 -18.61 -12.30 -9.34
CA THR A 6 -18.76 -12.18 -7.88
C THR A 6 -18.29 -10.83 -7.37
N SER A 7 -17.20 -10.31 -7.93
CA SER A 7 -16.69 -8.98 -7.57
C SER A 7 -15.81 -8.39 -8.66
N ILE A 8 -15.68 -7.06 -8.67
CA ILE A 8 -14.76 -6.33 -9.55
C ILE A 8 -13.87 -5.44 -8.67
N SER A 9 -12.57 -5.68 -8.73
CA SER A 9 -11.54 -4.83 -8.11
C SER A 9 -11.14 -3.76 -9.14
N VAL A 10 -11.53 -2.52 -8.86
CA VAL A 10 -11.22 -1.38 -9.74
C VAL A 10 -9.74 -0.99 -9.65
N ASP A 11 -9.17 -1.05 -8.46
CA ASP A 11 -7.77 -0.69 -8.23
C ASP A 11 -6.81 -1.70 -8.87
N GLU A 12 -7.03 -2.98 -8.60
CA GLU A 12 -6.19 -4.07 -9.13
C GLU A 12 -6.50 -4.35 -10.61
N GLY A 13 -7.69 -3.97 -11.08
CA GLY A 13 -8.13 -4.22 -12.45
C GLY A 13 -8.50 -5.67 -12.69
N LEU A 14 -9.12 -6.30 -11.68
CA LEU A 14 -9.45 -7.72 -11.67
C LEU A 14 -10.96 -7.95 -11.54
N VAL A 15 -11.47 -8.97 -12.22
CA VAL A 15 -12.84 -9.47 -12.13
C VAL A 15 -12.79 -10.88 -11.57
N TYR A 16 -13.51 -11.12 -10.50
CA TYR A 16 -13.63 -12.42 -9.87
C TYR A 16 -14.88 -13.09 -10.43
N LEU A 17 -14.69 -14.31 -10.94
CA LEU A 17 -15.76 -15.12 -11.51
C LEU A 17 -15.97 -16.36 -10.66
N ASP A 18 -17.23 -16.75 -10.52
CA ASP A 18 -17.62 -18.05 -9.95
C ASP A 18 -18.43 -18.83 -10.99
N ARG A 19 -18.40 -20.15 -10.89
CA ARG A 19 -19.18 -21.02 -11.79
C ARG A 19 -20.49 -21.39 -11.13
N VAL A 20 -21.55 -21.11 -11.85
CA VAL A 20 -22.91 -21.49 -11.46
C VAL A 20 -23.16 -22.88 -12.04
N ASP A 21 -22.95 -23.93 -11.24
CA ASP A 21 -23.37 -25.30 -11.58
C ASP A 21 -24.79 -25.56 -11.01
N GLU A 22 -25.79 -25.78 -11.87
CA GLU A 22 -27.15 -26.16 -11.43
C GLU A 22 -27.28 -27.62 -10.92
N ASN A 23 -26.20 -28.41 -10.89
CA ASN A 23 -26.16 -29.70 -10.18
C ASN A 23 -24.72 -30.17 -10.02
N THR A 24 -24.29 -30.40 -8.79
CA THR A 24 -22.93 -30.79 -8.43
C THR A 24 -22.55 -32.16 -8.98
N THR A 25 -21.74 -32.16 -10.03
CA THR A 25 -20.39 -32.72 -9.92
C THR A 25 -19.47 -31.68 -10.55
N ALA A 26 -18.58 -31.09 -9.77
CA ALA A 26 -17.44 -30.38 -10.33
C ALA A 26 -16.62 -31.42 -11.10
N GLN A 27 -16.97 -31.63 -12.37
CA GLN A 27 -16.06 -32.23 -13.33
C GLN A 27 -14.93 -31.21 -13.44
N TYR A 28 -13.87 -31.46 -12.68
CA TYR A 28 -12.54 -30.98 -13.01
C TYR A 28 -12.31 -31.38 -14.46
N PHE A 29 -12.45 -30.44 -15.40
CA PHE A 29 -11.88 -30.64 -16.72
C PHE A 29 -10.39 -30.86 -16.49
N THR A 30 -9.92 -32.05 -16.81
CA THR A 30 -8.49 -32.34 -16.72
C THR A 30 -7.76 -31.42 -17.70
N ASP A 31 -6.54 -30.99 -17.34
CA ASP A 31 -5.69 -30.06 -18.13
C ASP A 31 -5.68 -30.37 -19.66
N TYR A 32 -5.92 -31.63 -20.04
CA TYR A 32 -5.95 -32.13 -21.42
C TYR A 32 -7.12 -31.64 -22.31
N GLU A 33 -8.32 -31.40 -21.76
CA GLU A 33 -9.49 -31.00 -22.58
C GLU A 33 -9.56 -29.49 -22.85
N VAL A 34 -8.89 -28.68 -22.02
CA VAL A 34 -8.77 -27.22 -22.17
C VAL A 34 -7.67 -26.86 -23.18
N ASP A 35 -6.57 -27.61 -23.20
CA ASP A 35 -5.47 -27.45 -24.18
C ASP A 35 -5.97 -27.51 -25.63
N ARG A 36 -6.82 -28.49 -25.97
CA ARG A 36 -7.38 -28.66 -27.33
C ARG A 36 -8.31 -27.54 -27.79
N LEU A 37 -8.86 -26.73 -26.88
CA LEU A 37 -9.72 -25.59 -27.23
C LEU A 37 -8.94 -24.30 -27.42
N LEU A 38 -7.75 -24.18 -26.81
CA LEU A 38 -6.91 -22.97 -26.85
C LEU A 38 -5.76 -23.03 -27.87
N GLU A 39 -5.55 -24.18 -28.53
CA GLU A 39 -4.53 -24.36 -29.59
C GLU A 39 -4.62 -23.38 -30.79
N ASN A 40 -5.69 -22.58 -30.92
CA ASN A 40 -5.83 -21.59 -32.00
C ASN A 40 -5.60 -20.12 -31.57
N ILE A 41 -5.26 -19.84 -30.30
CA ILE A 41 -5.19 -18.45 -29.78
C ILE A 41 -3.86 -18.17 -29.07
N PHE A 42 -2.74 -18.36 -29.79
CA PHE A 42 -1.37 -17.96 -29.44
C PHE A 42 -0.52 -18.99 -28.68
N MET A 43 0.60 -19.35 -29.32
CA MET A 43 1.71 -20.14 -28.79
C MET A 43 2.63 -19.30 -27.88
N ASP A 44 3.24 -20.00 -26.92
CA ASP A 44 4.48 -19.67 -26.18
C ASP A 44 4.34 -18.73 -24.97
N ASP A 45 3.91 -19.28 -23.83
CA ASP A 45 4.67 -19.17 -22.58
C ASP A 45 4.13 -20.18 -21.55
N THR A 46 5.01 -20.95 -20.92
CA THR A 46 4.71 -22.01 -19.95
C THR A 46 4.24 -21.52 -18.58
N ASP A 47 3.47 -20.44 -18.53
CA ASP A 47 2.94 -19.87 -17.27
C ASP A 47 1.50 -19.34 -17.39
N PHE A 48 0.72 -19.89 -18.33
CA PHE A 48 -0.68 -19.53 -18.49
C PHE A 48 -1.59 -20.29 -17.51
N ASN A 49 -1.55 -19.93 -16.23
CA ASN A 49 -2.56 -20.38 -15.27
C ASN A 49 -3.61 -19.30 -15.00
N LEU A 50 -4.43 -19.03 -16.01
CA LEU A 50 -5.71 -18.32 -15.86
C LEU A 50 -6.87 -19.28 -15.48
N SER A 51 -6.58 -20.59 -15.29
CA SER A 51 -7.58 -21.66 -15.32
C SER A 51 -7.64 -22.62 -14.12
N LYS A 52 -6.76 -22.58 -13.12
CA LYS A 52 -6.90 -23.49 -11.98
C LYS A 52 -7.77 -22.90 -10.86
N VAL A 53 -9.06 -22.77 -11.17
CA VAL A 53 -10.22 -23.27 -10.38
C VAL A 53 -11.47 -22.44 -10.69
N TYR A 54 -11.49 -21.16 -10.39
CA TYR A 54 -12.50 -20.18 -10.82
C TYR A 54 -11.74 -18.86 -10.88
N GLY A 55 -11.84 -18.18 -12.03
CA GLY A 55 -10.73 -17.40 -12.54
C GLY A 55 -10.85 -15.93 -12.18
N VAL A 56 -9.75 -15.33 -11.76
CA VAL A 56 -9.59 -13.88 -11.66
C VAL A 56 -9.11 -13.35 -13.00
N TRP A 57 -9.86 -12.44 -13.62
CA TRP A 57 -9.64 -11.97 -15.00
C TRP A 57 -9.27 -10.50 -15.00
N LYS A 58 -8.34 -10.10 -15.89
CA LYS A 58 -8.11 -8.67 -16.16
C LYS A 58 -9.24 -8.12 -17.02
N TRP A 59 -9.58 -6.85 -16.84
CA TRP A 59 -10.62 -6.18 -17.61
C TRP A 59 -10.19 -4.80 -18.12
N SER A 60 -10.81 -4.36 -19.20
CA SER A 60 -10.64 -3.03 -19.80
C SER A 60 -12.00 -2.41 -20.08
N VAL A 61 -12.10 -1.08 -20.06
CA VAL A 61 -13.33 -0.34 -20.40
C VAL A 61 -13.51 -0.11 -21.90
N SER A 62 -12.43 -0.25 -22.67
CA SER A 62 -12.42 -0.08 -24.11
C SER A 62 -11.16 -0.72 -24.69
N ASN A 63 -11.17 -1.06 -25.97
CA ASN A 63 -10.06 -1.68 -26.70
C ASN A 63 -9.07 -0.68 -27.34
N ILE A 64 -9.20 0.63 -27.06
CA ILE A 64 -8.33 1.68 -27.61
C ILE A 64 -7.22 2.09 -26.64
N SER A 65 -6.18 2.76 -27.15
CA SER A 65 -5.08 3.28 -26.32
C SER A 65 -5.52 4.39 -25.37
N CYS A 66 -4.81 4.57 -24.25
CA CYS A 66 -5.04 5.71 -23.35
C CYS A 66 -4.93 7.06 -24.07
N GLU A 67 -3.95 7.22 -24.95
CA GLU A 67 -3.71 8.45 -25.70
C GLU A 67 -4.85 8.75 -26.69
N THR A 68 -5.40 7.70 -27.31
CA THR A 68 -6.59 7.83 -28.14
C THR A 68 -7.83 8.13 -27.30
N ALA A 69 -7.96 7.49 -26.13
CA ALA A 69 -9.12 7.62 -25.26
C ALA A 69 -9.27 9.02 -24.68
N LYS A 70 -8.17 9.68 -24.27
CA LYS A 70 -8.19 11.05 -23.72
C LYS A 70 -8.75 12.08 -24.69
N ASN A 71 -8.63 11.85 -26.00
CA ASN A 71 -9.17 12.72 -27.04
C ASN A 71 -10.60 12.35 -27.48
N ASN A 72 -11.22 11.36 -26.83
CA ASN A 72 -12.56 10.87 -27.15
C ASN A 72 -13.56 11.38 -26.11
N SER A 73 -14.74 11.82 -26.55
CA SER A 73 -15.86 12.18 -25.67
C SER A 73 -16.33 11.05 -24.76
N ALA A 74 -16.02 9.80 -25.11
CA ALA A 74 -16.33 8.60 -24.32
C ALA A 74 -15.20 8.18 -23.37
N TYR A 75 -14.26 9.09 -23.03
CA TYR A 75 -13.21 8.81 -22.06
C TYR A 75 -13.80 8.43 -20.70
N ALA A 76 -13.40 7.27 -20.17
CA ALA A 76 -14.03 6.69 -19.00
C ALA A 76 -13.48 7.18 -17.65
N CYS A 77 -12.22 7.65 -17.61
CA CYS A 77 -11.58 8.08 -16.36
C CYS A 77 -12.01 9.50 -16.03
N ILE A 78 -13.25 9.62 -15.56
CA ILE A 78 -13.88 10.91 -15.37
C ILE A 78 -13.59 11.50 -14.00
N SER A 79 -13.18 10.76 -12.97
CA SER A 79 -12.88 11.40 -11.68
C SER A 79 -11.69 12.36 -11.79
N ASP A 80 -11.70 13.42 -10.97
CA ASP A 80 -10.47 14.15 -10.68
C ASP A 80 -9.50 13.21 -9.94
N HIS A 81 -8.19 13.44 -10.10
CA HIS A 81 -7.13 12.54 -9.60
C HIS A 81 -7.30 11.08 -10.05
N SER A 82 -7.74 10.86 -11.30
CA SER A 82 -7.75 9.55 -11.94
C SER A 82 -6.80 9.51 -13.14
N GLU A 83 -6.26 8.32 -13.37
CA GLU A 83 -5.31 8.05 -14.43
C GLU A 83 -5.73 6.84 -15.28
N CYS A 84 -5.40 6.93 -16.57
CA CYS A 84 -5.60 5.87 -17.53
C CYS A 84 -4.40 4.92 -17.50
N VAL A 85 -4.67 3.63 -17.31
CA VAL A 85 -3.66 2.57 -17.24
C VAL A 85 -3.89 1.57 -18.38
N PRO A 86 -2.87 1.26 -19.20
CA PRO A 86 -2.99 0.25 -20.24
C PRO A 86 -3.14 -1.15 -19.64
N VAL A 87 -4.00 -1.95 -20.25
CA VAL A 87 -4.22 -3.36 -19.90
C VAL A 87 -3.49 -4.20 -20.93
N THR A 88 -2.39 -4.81 -20.50
CA THR A 88 -1.56 -5.68 -21.35
C THR A 88 -1.39 -7.06 -20.71
N GLN A 89 -1.28 -8.09 -21.55
CA GLN A 89 -0.96 -9.46 -21.16
C GLN A 89 -0.06 -10.06 -22.24
N SER A 90 1.10 -10.60 -21.85
CA SER A 90 2.06 -11.25 -22.78
C SER A 90 2.35 -10.42 -24.04
N ASN A 91 2.62 -9.12 -23.86
CA ASN A 91 2.86 -8.13 -24.93
C ASN A 91 1.67 -7.82 -25.86
N VAL A 92 0.49 -8.36 -25.58
CA VAL A 92 -0.75 -8.03 -26.29
C VAL A 92 -1.49 -6.92 -25.55
N TYR A 93 -1.99 -5.93 -26.29
CA TYR A 93 -2.76 -4.80 -25.77
C TYR A 93 -4.27 -5.13 -25.80
N PHE A 94 -4.92 -5.07 -24.64
CA PHE A 94 -6.35 -5.38 -24.48
C PHE A 94 -7.22 -4.14 -24.30
N GLY A 95 -6.62 -2.97 -24.17
CA GLY A 95 -7.35 -1.74 -23.88
C GLY A 95 -6.79 -0.97 -22.71
N TYR A 96 -7.63 -0.12 -22.13
CA TYR A 96 -7.28 0.63 -20.92
C TYR A 96 -8.31 0.43 -19.82
N ARG A 97 -7.89 0.75 -18.60
CA ARG A 97 -8.74 0.91 -17.42
C ARG A 97 -8.35 2.19 -16.70
N CYS A 98 -9.18 2.60 -15.76
CA CYS A 98 -8.91 3.75 -14.91
C CYS A 98 -8.50 3.29 -13.51
N LYS A 99 -7.62 4.06 -12.89
CA LYS A 99 -7.19 3.92 -11.48
C LYS A 99 -7.17 5.32 -10.87
N CYS A 100 -7.35 5.43 -9.55
CA CYS A 100 -7.05 6.67 -8.86
C CYS A 100 -5.53 6.88 -8.84
N SER A 101 -5.10 8.15 -8.94
CA SER A 101 -3.69 8.53 -8.84
C SER A 101 -3.11 8.12 -7.48
N LEU A 102 -1.79 8.03 -7.39
CA LEU A 102 -1.11 7.73 -6.12
C LEU A 102 -1.55 8.70 -5.01
N GLY A 103 -1.88 8.16 -3.83
CA GLY A 103 -2.42 8.93 -2.70
C GLY A 103 -3.94 9.09 -2.70
N TYR A 104 -4.64 8.52 -3.70
CA TYR A 104 -6.10 8.57 -3.81
C TYR A 104 -6.70 7.18 -3.90
N GLU A 105 -7.92 7.01 -3.36
CA GLU A 105 -8.71 5.78 -3.41
C GLU A 105 -10.16 6.06 -3.86
N GLY A 106 -10.87 5.02 -4.30
CA GLY A 106 -12.28 5.13 -4.68
C GLY A 106 -12.55 4.71 -6.14
N ASN A 107 -13.56 5.34 -6.76
CA ASN A 107 -14.05 4.96 -8.07
C ASN A 107 -13.71 6.00 -9.16
N PRO A 108 -12.68 5.77 -10.00
CA PRO A 108 -12.25 6.71 -11.03
C PRO A 108 -13.25 6.93 -12.17
N TYR A 109 -14.32 6.12 -12.25
CA TYR A 109 -15.37 6.21 -13.29
C TYR A 109 -16.55 7.11 -12.88
N THR A 110 -16.47 7.77 -11.73
CA THR A 110 -17.53 8.64 -11.20
C THR A 110 -16.99 10.01 -10.78
N ARG A 111 -17.85 11.04 -10.71
CA ARG A 111 -17.48 12.39 -10.22
C ARG A 111 -18.43 12.82 -9.08
N PRO A 112 -17.92 13.13 -7.87
CA PRO A 112 -16.58 12.81 -7.38
C PRO A 112 -16.40 11.29 -7.24
N GLY A 113 -15.16 10.81 -7.38
CA GLY A 113 -14.90 9.38 -7.43
C GLY A 113 -13.66 8.94 -6.66
N CYS A 114 -12.52 9.57 -6.97
CA CYS A 114 -11.27 9.41 -6.25
C CYS A 114 -11.18 10.47 -5.13
N THR A 115 -10.83 10.01 -3.94
CA THR A 115 -10.68 10.84 -2.74
C THR A 115 -9.30 10.60 -2.14
N ASP A 116 -8.75 11.66 -1.55
CA ASP A 116 -7.49 11.61 -0.81
C ASP A 116 -7.50 10.51 0.26
N ILE A 117 -6.44 9.72 0.34
CA ILE A 117 -6.26 8.71 1.37
C ILE A 117 -5.70 9.42 2.60
N ASP A 118 -6.45 9.48 3.69
CA ASP A 118 -5.90 9.97 4.96
C ASP A 118 -5.07 8.86 5.62
N GLU A 119 -3.77 8.81 5.32
CA GLU A 119 -2.92 7.78 5.90
C GLU A 119 -2.70 7.96 7.41
N CYS A 120 -2.96 9.16 7.95
CA CYS A 120 -2.86 9.44 9.38
C CYS A 120 -4.06 8.89 10.18
N SER A 121 -5.18 8.61 9.51
CA SER A 121 -6.31 7.91 10.10
C SER A 121 -6.00 6.43 10.40
N ARG A 122 -4.96 5.87 9.77
CA ARG A 122 -4.54 4.47 9.93
C ARG A 122 -3.62 4.33 11.14
N PRO A 123 -3.94 3.46 12.11
CA PRO A 123 -3.10 3.28 13.29
C PRO A 123 -1.72 2.72 12.90
N ASN A 124 -0.67 3.24 13.54
CA ASN A 124 0.73 2.81 13.33
C ASN A 124 1.25 2.96 11.89
N PHE A 125 0.61 3.80 11.07
CA PHE A 125 1.09 4.07 9.72
C PHE A 125 2.45 4.77 9.71
N CYS A 126 2.70 5.62 10.71
CA CYS A 126 3.98 6.28 10.93
C CYS A 126 4.52 6.08 12.34
N LYS A 127 5.85 6.19 12.50
CA LYS A 127 6.52 6.20 13.80
C LYS A 127 6.84 7.62 14.24
N GLY A 128 5.81 8.42 14.49
CA GLY A 128 5.98 9.81 14.88
C GLY A 128 4.69 10.63 14.80
N LYS A 129 4.84 11.93 14.51
CA LYS A 129 3.71 12.80 14.21
C LYS A 129 3.38 12.71 12.72
N CYS A 130 2.17 12.26 12.42
CA CYS A 130 1.63 12.23 11.07
C CYS A 130 0.95 13.55 10.72
N GLN A 131 1.12 14.00 9.48
CA GLN A 131 0.35 15.08 8.90
C GLN A 131 -0.06 14.68 7.48
N ASN A 132 -1.38 14.52 7.28
CA ASN A 132 -1.97 14.23 5.98
C ASN A 132 -1.93 15.49 5.10
N THR A 133 -1.69 15.30 3.81
CA THR A 133 -1.68 16.35 2.78
C THR A 133 -2.34 15.82 1.52
N GLU A 134 -2.85 16.69 0.66
CA GLU A 134 -3.54 16.22 -0.55
C GLU A 134 -2.59 15.42 -1.47
N GLY A 135 -2.89 14.14 -1.65
CA GLY A 135 -2.15 13.15 -2.42
C GLY A 135 -0.88 12.61 -1.77
N ASN A 136 -0.60 12.93 -0.50
CA ASN A 136 0.61 12.47 0.20
C ASN A 136 0.52 12.68 1.72
N TYR A 137 1.53 12.25 2.46
CA TYR A 137 1.64 12.51 3.89
C TYR A 137 3.07 12.90 4.27
N SER A 138 3.20 13.51 5.44
CA SER A 138 4.49 13.76 6.07
C SER A 138 4.56 13.10 7.44
N CYS A 139 5.67 12.39 7.67
CA CYS A 139 5.97 11.74 8.93
C CYS A 139 7.16 12.43 9.58
N ILE A 140 6.90 13.12 10.67
CA ILE A 140 7.95 13.76 11.45
C ILE A 140 8.30 12.80 12.59
N GLY A 141 9.59 12.43 12.66
CA GLY A 141 10.10 11.62 13.76
C GLY A 141 9.79 12.27 15.12
N CYS A 142 9.71 11.44 16.16
CA CYS A 142 9.46 11.95 17.50
C CYS A 142 10.55 12.97 17.92
N PRO A 143 10.17 14.09 18.57
CA PRO A 143 11.12 15.10 19.00
C PRO A 143 12.16 14.52 19.97
N TYR A 144 13.31 15.19 20.08
CA TYR A 144 14.40 14.76 20.96
C TYR A 144 13.92 14.50 22.39
N GLY A 145 14.34 13.37 22.97
CA GLY A 145 13.91 12.95 24.30
C GLY A 145 12.52 12.31 24.33
N THR A 146 11.97 11.92 23.18
CA THR A 146 10.72 11.14 23.08
C THR A 146 10.89 9.94 22.15
N TYR A 147 10.08 8.90 22.32
CA TYR A 147 10.03 7.74 21.45
C TYR A 147 8.58 7.44 21.06
N PHE A 148 8.39 6.81 19.90
CA PHE A 148 7.06 6.44 19.43
C PHE A 148 6.56 5.19 20.15
N ASP A 149 5.44 5.30 20.85
CA ASP A 149 4.72 4.17 21.42
C ASP A 149 3.70 3.63 20.39
N PRO A 150 3.87 2.39 19.87
CA PRO A 150 2.94 1.81 18.91
C PRO A 150 1.59 1.39 19.51
N VAL A 151 1.47 1.34 20.85
CA VAL A 151 0.21 1.03 21.53
C VAL A 151 -0.63 2.29 21.68
N GLU A 152 -0.02 3.37 22.18
CA GLU A 152 -0.70 4.66 22.36
C GLU A 152 -0.68 5.53 21.09
N THR A 153 -0.01 5.10 20.02
CA THR A 153 0.16 5.80 18.74
C THR A 153 0.67 7.24 18.89
N LYS A 154 1.47 7.50 19.92
CA LYS A 154 1.95 8.84 20.27
C LYS A 154 3.41 8.83 20.68
N CYS A 155 4.06 9.98 20.53
CA CYS A 155 5.41 10.18 21.07
C CYS A 155 5.32 10.38 22.58
N ILE A 156 5.95 9.49 23.34
CA ILE A 156 6.03 9.58 24.80
C ILE A 156 7.45 9.93 25.24
N PRO A 157 7.62 10.65 26.36
CA PRO A 157 8.96 11.00 26.86
C PRO A 157 9.79 9.73 27.08
N THR A 158 11.00 9.71 26.53
CA THR A 158 12.02 8.79 27.05
C THR A 158 12.26 9.26 28.47
N GLN A 159 12.01 8.39 29.46
CA GLN A 159 12.31 8.73 30.85
C GLN A 159 13.73 9.31 30.87
N PRO A 160 13.95 10.48 31.49
CA PRO A 160 15.29 10.99 31.65
C PRO A 160 16.03 9.93 32.47
N HIS A 161 16.83 9.09 31.81
CA HIS A 161 17.90 8.39 32.49
C HIS A 161 18.64 9.49 33.23
N GLU A 162 18.59 9.45 34.56
CA GLU A 162 19.38 10.34 35.40
C GLU A 162 20.81 10.24 34.90
N ARG A 163 21.23 11.19 34.06
CA ARG A 163 22.58 11.18 33.50
C ARG A 163 23.49 11.54 34.67
N ARG A 164 23.88 10.52 35.43
CA ARG A 164 24.92 10.62 36.44
C ARG A 164 26.21 10.83 35.67
N HIS A 165 26.81 11.99 35.85
CA HIS A 165 28.15 12.20 35.34
C HIS A 165 29.10 12.15 36.53
N ASN A 166 30.36 11.83 36.27
CA ASN A 166 31.41 11.86 37.27
C ASN A 166 32.26 13.10 37.07
N ILE A 167 32.45 13.91 38.11
CA ILE A 167 33.41 15.03 38.07
C ILE A 167 34.78 14.49 38.50
N VAL A 168 35.81 14.77 37.70
CA VAL A 168 37.20 14.46 38.04
C VAL A 168 37.77 15.61 38.86
N MET A 169 38.05 15.35 40.14
CA MET A 169 38.59 16.37 41.05
C MET A 169 40.12 16.45 41.01
N GLY A 170 40.79 15.37 40.58
CA GLY A 170 42.26 15.31 40.49
C GLY A 170 42.78 13.88 40.35
N ILE A 171 44.10 13.76 40.13
CA ILE A 171 44.81 12.49 40.03
C ILE A 171 45.83 12.45 41.18
N LEU A 172 45.68 11.50 42.11
CA LEU A 172 46.61 11.29 43.22
C LEU A 172 47.23 9.90 43.10
N HIS A 173 48.55 9.79 43.11
CA HIS A 173 49.26 8.50 42.94
C HIS A 173 48.75 7.66 41.75
N GLN A 174 48.57 8.30 40.58
CA GLN A 174 48.02 7.64 39.37
C GLN A 174 46.60 7.08 39.52
N THR A 175 45.90 7.41 40.61
CA THR A 175 44.52 7.01 40.85
C THR A 175 43.60 8.20 40.62
N VAL A 176 42.58 8.03 39.78
CA VAL A 176 41.61 9.09 39.45
C VAL A 176 40.49 9.07 40.48
N HIS A 177 40.24 10.21 41.11
CA HIS A 177 39.14 10.36 42.07
C HIS A 177 37.91 10.99 41.40
N PHE A 178 36.78 10.29 41.50
CA PHE A 178 35.50 10.67 40.90
C PHE A 178 34.46 10.98 41.99
N VAL A 179 33.61 11.97 41.76
CA VAL A 179 32.40 12.20 42.56
C VAL A 179 31.18 12.05 41.65
N PRO A 180 30.21 11.17 41.97
CA PRO A 180 28.98 11.04 41.21
C PRO A 180 28.09 12.26 41.44
N VAL A 181 27.62 12.87 40.36
CA VAL A 181 26.77 14.06 40.41
C VAL A 181 25.53 13.90 39.53
N LYS A 182 24.42 14.48 39.99
CA LYS A 182 23.18 14.64 39.22
C LYS A 182 23.05 16.10 38.78
N PHE A 183 22.76 16.30 37.50
CA PHE A 183 22.48 17.62 36.93
C PHE A 183 20.96 17.79 36.76
N ASP A 184 20.42 18.90 37.27
CA ASP A 184 19.03 19.32 37.08
C ASP A 184 18.99 20.64 36.27
N SER A 185 17.89 20.82 35.55
CA SER A 185 17.49 21.92 34.67
C SER A 185 17.54 23.33 35.27
N THR A 186 17.61 23.48 36.59
CA THR A 186 17.54 24.78 37.27
C THR A 186 18.82 25.19 38.03
N THR A 187 19.90 24.40 37.95
CA THR A 187 21.17 24.58 38.69
C THR A 187 21.05 24.32 40.20
N LEU A 188 21.52 23.15 40.62
CA LEU A 188 22.43 22.92 41.75
C LEU A 188 22.78 21.44 41.73
N ILE A 189 24.07 21.16 41.56
CA ILE A 189 24.65 19.82 41.61
C ILE A 189 24.26 19.19 42.96
N SER A 190 23.50 18.10 43.00
CA SER A 190 23.32 17.31 44.22
C SER A 190 24.42 16.25 44.27
N CYS A 191 25.33 16.34 45.25
CA CYS A 191 26.22 15.23 45.60
C CYS A 191 25.35 14.10 46.17
N VAL A 192 25.47 12.90 45.59
CA VAL A 192 24.82 11.68 46.11
C VAL A 192 25.73 11.00 47.12
#